data_AF-A0A3Q2DRP8-F1
#
_entry.id   AF-A0A3Q2DRP8-F1
#
_cell.length_a   1.000
_cell.length_b   1.000
_cell.length_c   1.000
_cell.angle_alpha   90.00
_cell.angle_beta   90.00
_cell.angle_gamma   90.00
#
_symmetry.space_group_name_H-M   'P 1'
#
loop_
_entity.id
_entity.type
_entity.pdbx_description
1 polymer ?
#
loop_
_entity_poly.entity_id
_entity_poly.type
_entity_poly.pdbx_seq_one_letter_code
_entity_poly.pdbx_strand_id
1 'polypeptide(L)'
;MFPVSRYTCKAHRCIRALTTLQTDPAAPQLYSSIHRRTCSSVSAPRITTHYTIHPRDKDSRWEGIEMERFADEADVVIVGGGPAGLSAAIRLKQLANEQEKELRVCLVEKAPQIGAHTLSGACLEPSALFELFPDWKERGAPLNTPVTEDVFSIFTEKHRIPVPILPGLPMQNHGNYIVRLGNLVRWLGEQAEELGVELYPGYAAAEVLFHEDGSVKGIATNDVGIAKDGSPKDVFERGMELHAKVTLFGEGCHGHLAKQLYKQFNLRENCEPQTYAIGLKELWMIDEKKWRPGRTEHSVGWPLDRHTYGGSFLYHLNEGEPLVALGFVIGLDYSNPYLSPFREFQRWKHHPFIASTLEGGQRIAYGARALNEGGYQSIPKLTFPGGLLIGCSPGFMNVPKIKGTHTAMKSGMLAAEAIFPKVTAESLDSETAGLHVPEYSESLKSSSVWKELYAVRNIRPSFHNYFGLYGGMVYTGIFYWMLRGKEPWTLKHKGIDANQLKPAKDCKPIEYPKPDGKISFDLLSSVALSGTNHEGDQPPHLTLKDDSIPVARNLAIYDGPEQRFCPAGVYEYVPMETGDGMRLQINAQNCVHCKTCDIKDPSQNINWVVPEGGGGPAYNGM
;
A
#
# COMPACT_ATOMS: atom_id res chain seq x y z
N MET A 1 15.14 68.39 28.17
CA MET A 1 14.41 69.56 28.71
C MET A 1 13.65 69.12 29.96
N PHE A 2 14.11 69.59 31.12
CA PHE A 2 13.34 69.74 32.38
C PHE A 2 12.18 70.76 32.16
N PRO A 3 11.11 70.84 32.98
CA PRO A 3 11.11 71.04 34.45
C PRO A 3 10.09 70.16 35.24
N VAL A 4 10.31 69.73 36.49
CA VAL A 4 10.49 70.40 37.81
C VAL A 4 9.23 71.08 38.37
N SER A 5 8.68 70.51 39.45
CA SER A 5 8.33 71.27 40.67
C SER A 5 8.36 70.35 41.91
N ARG A 6 8.95 70.88 42.99
CA ARG A 6 9.24 70.28 44.31
C ARG A 6 8.39 70.95 45.39
N TYR A 7 8.20 70.30 46.55
CA TYR A 7 8.35 70.81 47.95
C TYR A 7 8.18 69.58 48.89
N THR A 8 9.23 69.02 49.55
CA THR A 8 9.72 69.23 50.95
C THR A 8 8.62 69.19 52.04
N CYS A 9 8.73 68.63 53.26
CA CYS A 9 9.87 68.31 54.15
C CYS A 9 9.38 67.49 55.40
N LYS A 10 10.28 66.65 56.00
CA LYS A 10 10.44 66.33 57.47
C LYS A 10 9.29 65.62 58.25
N ALA A 11 9.48 64.81 59.31
CA ALA A 11 10.60 64.26 60.11
C ALA A 11 10.04 63.22 61.14
N HIS A 12 10.70 62.07 61.34
CA HIS A 12 11.33 61.54 62.58
C HIS A 12 10.52 61.13 63.84
N ARG A 13 10.70 59.83 64.18
CA ARG A 13 11.13 59.19 65.47
C ARG A 13 10.30 59.27 66.78
N CYS A 14 10.12 58.07 67.39
CA CYS A 14 10.35 57.61 68.80
C CYS A 14 9.33 56.47 69.12
N ILE A 15 9.63 55.18 69.34
CA ILE A 15 10.54 54.37 70.18
C ILE A 15 10.37 54.52 71.71
N ARG A 16 10.05 53.35 72.35
CA ARG A 16 10.14 52.88 73.77
C ARG A 16 8.78 52.61 74.42
N ALA A 17 8.51 51.54 75.18
CA ALA A 17 9.26 50.38 75.74
C ALA A 17 8.21 49.35 76.27
N LEU A 18 8.24 48.03 75.97
CA LEU A 18 9.00 46.89 76.55
C LEU A 18 8.48 46.31 77.90
N THR A 19 8.04 45.03 77.86
CA THR A 19 8.31 43.90 78.82
C THR A 19 7.71 42.60 78.24
N THR A 20 8.50 41.64 77.70
CA THR A 20 8.93 40.33 78.30
C THR A 20 7.78 39.36 78.67
N LEU A 21 7.74 38.05 78.41
CA LEU A 21 8.74 37.02 78.06
C LEU A 21 7.99 35.71 77.64
N GLN A 22 8.55 35.00 76.65
CA GLN A 22 8.66 33.53 76.48
C GLN A 22 7.47 32.54 76.65
N THR A 23 7.08 31.98 75.50
CA THR A 23 7.00 30.55 75.10
C THR A 23 6.40 29.47 76.02
N ASP A 24 5.26 28.92 75.58
CA ASP A 24 4.81 27.49 75.62
C ASP A 24 3.46 27.38 74.86
N PRO A 25 2.79 26.23 74.63
CA PRO A 25 3.19 24.81 74.63
C PRO A 25 2.57 23.97 73.47
N ALA A 26 2.91 22.66 73.46
CA ALA A 26 2.09 21.47 73.17
C ALA A 26 0.98 21.43 72.07
N ALA A 27 1.03 20.34 71.29
CA ALA A 27 -0.02 19.82 70.38
C ALA A 27 -1.40 19.69 71.06
N PRO A 28 -2.54 19.68 70.32
CA PRO A 28 -3.06 18.40 69.80
C PRO A 28 -4.04 18.47 68.59
N GLN A 29 -4.49 17.28 68.17
CA GLN A 29 -5.76 16.95 67.49
C GLN A 29 -5.85 17.00 65.95
N LEU A 30 -5.80 15.79 65.39
CA LEU A 30 -6.33 15.39 64.10
C LEU A 30 -7.82 15.74 63.97
N TYR A 31 -8.15 16.52 62.95
CA TYR A 31 -9.46 16.48 62.31
C TYR A 31 -9.28 16.27 60.81
N SER A 32 -10.07 15.33 60.30
CA SER A 32 -10.13 14.89 58.91
C SER A 32 -10.54 16.00 57.95
N SER A 33 -9.81 16.15 56.85
CA SER A 33 -10.34 16.67 55.60
C SER A 33 -9.94 15.73 54.47
N ILE A 34 -10.89 14.92 54.03
CA ILE A 34 -10.82 14.13 52.80
C ILE A 34 -10.76 15.14 51.64
N HIS A 35 -9.55 15.48 51.20
CA HIS A 35 -9.37 16.08 49.90
C HIS A 35 -9.58 14.99 48.86
N ARG A 36 -10.76 14.97 48.24
CA ARG A 36 -10.95 14.38 46.92
C ARG A 36 -9.90 15.01 46.00
N ARG A 37 -8.81 14.28 45.76
CA ARG A 37 -7.98 14.50 44.59
C ARG A 37 -8.85 14.18 43.39
N THR A 38 -9.45 15.19 42.79
CA THR A 38 -9.81 15.14 41.38
C THR A 38 -8.50 15.01 40.62
N CYS A 39 -8.06 13.78 40.38
CA CYS A 39 -7.16 13.49 39.28
C CYS A 39 -7.90 13.95 38.02
N SER A 40 -7.58 15.13 37.51
CA SER A 40 -7.75 15.35 36.07
C SER A 40 -6.73 14.44 35.43
N SER A 41 -7.17 13.23 35.03
CA SER A 41 -6.42 12.44 34.08
C SER A 41 -6.27 13.32 32.85
N VAL A 42 -5.08 13.89 32.64
CA VAL A 42 -4.70 14.37 31.31
C VAL A 42 -4.69 13.11 30.46
N SER A 43 -5.83 12.82 29.82
CA SER A 43 -5.89 11.68 28.91
C SER A 43 -4.89 11.98 27.81
N ALA A 44 -3.94 11.07 27.59
CA ALA A 44 -3.08 11.18 26.41
C ALA A 44 -3.98 11.46 25.19
N PRO A 45 -3.62 12.43 24.32
CA PRO A 45 -4.44 12.77 23.17
C PRO A 45 -4.71 11.50 22.36
N ARG A 46 -5.97 11.28 21.98
CA ARG A 46 -6.40 10.12 21.19
C ARG A 46 -5.63 10.13 19.86
N ILE A 47 -5.03 8.99 19.52
CA ILE A 47 -4.28 8.83 18.27
C ILE A 47 -5.28 8.67 17.13
N THR A 48 -6.35 7.89 17.37
CA THR A 48 -7.38 7.62 16.38
C THR A 48 -8.57 8.57 16.57
N THR A 49 -8.89 9.31 15.52
CA THR A 49 -10.00 10.29 15.48
C THR A 49 -10.85 10.14 14.22
N HIS A 50 -10.49 9.20 13.35
CA HIS A 50 -11.13 8.98 12.06
C HIS A 50 -12.56 8.46 12.22
N TYR A 51 -13.46 8.93 11.35
CA TYR A 51 -14.90 8.68 11.45
C TYR A 51 -15.32 7.21 11.27
N THR A 52 -14.44 6.38 10.71
CA THR A 52 -14.67 4.93 10.58
C THR A 52 -14.51 4.17 11.89
N ILE A 53 -13.83 4.76 12.88
CA ILE A 53 -13.69 4.21 14.24
C ILE A 53 -14.53 5.00 15.24
N HIS A 54 -14.64 6.31 15.05
CA HIS A 54 -15.47 7.21 15.85
C HIS A 54 -16.57 7.82 14.99
N PRO A 55 -17.73 7.14 14.86
CA PRO A 55 -18.82 7.60 14.00
C PRO A 55 -19.26 9.02 14.34
N ARG A 56 -19.41 9.85 13.32
CA ARG A 56 -19.69 11.29 13.43
C ARG A 56 -21.09 11.58 13.98
N ASP A 57 -22.05 10.69 13.70
CA ASP A 57 -23.41 10.71 14.24
C ASP A 57 -23.46 10.58 15.78
N LYS A 58 -22.36 10.15 16.41
CA LYS A 58 -22.23 10.01 17.87
C LYS A 58 -21.39 11.11 18.51
N ASP A 59 -20.95 12.10 17.74
CA ASP A 59 -20.10 13.19 18.18
C ASP A 59 -20.87 14.51 18.14
N SER A 60 -21.05 15.14 19.30
CA SER A 60 -21.80 16.40 19.42
C SER A 60 -21.21 17.55 18.58
N ARG A 61 -19.93 17.46 18.18
CA ARG A 61 -19.30 18.45 17.29
C ARG A 61 -19.90 18.46 15.88
N TRP A 62 -20.64 17.41 15.52
CA TRP A 62 -21.29 17.26 14.21
C TRP A 62 -22.79 17.62 14.24
N GLU A 63 -23.32 18.05 15.39
CA GLU A 63 -24.71 18.45 15.51
C GLU A 63 -25.00 19.68 14.62
N GLY A 64 -26.04 19.58 13.79
CA GLY A 64 -26.42 20.64 12.84
C GLY A 64 -25.63 20.67 11.54
N ILE A 65 -24.66 19.77 11.34
CA ILE A 65 -23.95 19.63 10.06
C ILE A 65 -24.81 18.83 9.07
N GLU A 66 -25.00 19.38 7.87
CA GLU A 66 -25.70 18.71 6.79
C GLU A 66 -24.86 17.57 6.22
N MET A 67 -25.42 16.37 6.22
CA MET A 67 -24.72 15.13 5.82
C MET A 67 -25.21 14.55 4.49
N GLU A 68 -26.12 15.26 3.81
CA GLU A 68 -26.62 14.89 2.48
C GLU A 68 -25.46 14.90 1.46
N ARG A 69 -25.50 13.93 0.55
CA ARG A 69 -24.52 13.82 -0.54
C ARG A 69 -25.22 14.06 -1.86
N PHE A 70 -24.53 14.76 -2.76
CA PHE A 70 -24.91 14.70 -4.17
C PHE A 70 -24.68 13.27 -4.69
N ALA A 71 -25.63 12.74 -5.44
CA ALA A 71 -25.56 11.43 -6.05
C ALA A 71 -25.60 11.56 -7.58
N ASP A 72 -24.78 10.76 -8.23
CA ASP A 72 -24.72 10.64 -9.69
C ASP A 72 -24.81 9.16 -10.10
N GLU A 73 -25.35 8.89 -11.28
CA GLU A 73 -25.65 7.54 -11.76
C GLU A 73 -24.83 7.18 -13.01
N ALA A 74 -24.14 6.05 -12.96
CA ALA A 74 -23.42 5.47 -14.10
C ALA A 74 -23.88 4.03 -14.36
N ASP A 75 -23.60 3.50 -15.55
CA ASP A 75 -23.82 2.08 -15.79
C ASP A 75 -22.79 1.23 -15.03
N VAL A 76 -21.54 1.68 -15.05
CA VAL A 76 -20.41 1.00 -14.41
C VAL A 76 -19.54 2.01 -13.67
N VAL A 77 -19.26 1.71 -12.40
CA VAL A 77 -18.26 2.42 -11.60
C VAL A 77 -17.02 1.55 -11.42
N ILE A 78 -15.84 2.14 -11.58
CA ILE A 78 -14.56 1.44 -11.43
C ILE A 78 -13.73 2.14 -10.35
N VAL A 79 -13.32 1.39 -9.34
CA VAL A 79 -12.48 1.89 -8.24
C VAL A 79 -11.02 1.54 -8.51
N GLY A 80 -10.21 2.53 -8.88
CA GLY A 80 -8.77 2.44 -9.09
C GLY A 80 -8.34 2.55 -10.55
N GLY A 81 -7.55 3.59 -10.85
CA GLY A 81 -6.95 3.88 -12.15
C GLY A 81 -5.63 3.16 -12.41
N GLY A 82 -5.52 1.92 -11.93
CA GLY A 82 -4.40 1.04 -12.25
C GLY A 82 -4.60 0.27 -13.56
N PRO A 83 -3.64 -0.57 -13.98
CA PRO A 83 -3.73 -1.32 -15.23
C PRO A 83 -5.00 -2.17 -15.36
N ALA A 84 -5.52 -2.73 -14.27
CA ALA A 84 -6.76 -3.52 -14.30
C ALA A 84 -8.00 -2.64 -14.56
N GLY A 85 -8.16 -1.57 -13.79
CA GLY A 85 -9.31 -0.68 -13.89
C GLY A 85 -9.36 0.03 -15.24
N LEU A 86 -8.24 0.56 -15.70
CA LEU A 86 -8.15 1.18 -17.03
C LEU A 86 -8.41 0.16 -18.15
N SER A 87 -7.88 -1.06 -18.07
CA SER A 87 -8.18 -2.10 -19.07
C SER A 87 -9.67 -2.47 -19.12
N ALA A 88 -10.33 -2.52 -17.96
CA ALA A 88 -11.78 -2.75 -17.91
C ALA A 88 -12.56 -1.58 -18.52
N ALA A 89 -12.21 -0.34 -18.17
CA ALA A 89 -12.87 0.86 -18.68
C ALA A 89 -12.73 0.99 -20.20
N ILE A 90 -11.52 0.83 -20.72
CA ILE A 90 -11.19 0.84 -22.14
C ILE A 90 -11.96 -0.25 -22.87
N ARG A 91 -11.93 -1.49 -22.37
CA ARG A 91 -12.61 -2.61 -23.04
C ARG A 91 -14.13 -2.43 -23.05
N LEU A 92 -14.72 -1.89 -21.98
CA LEU A 92 -16.15 -1.54 -21.94
C LEU A 92 -16.51 -0.51 -23.02
N LYS A 93 -15.73 0.56 -23.16
CA LYS A 93 -15.99 1.58 -24.18
C LYS A 93 -15.69 1.11 -25.60
N GLN A 94 -14.69 0.25 -25.80
CA GLN A 94 -14.48 -0.42 -27.09
C GLN A 94 -15.71 -1.24 -27.49
N LEU A 95 -16.22 -2.10 -26.60
CA LEU A 95 -17.43 -2.90 -26.85
C LEU A 95 -18.67 -2.03 -27.09
N ALA A 96 -18.81 -0.93 -26.33
CA ALA A 96 -19.89 0.04 -26.49
C ALA A 96 -19.85 0.68 -27.89
N ASN A 97 -18.68 1.15 -28.31
CA ASN A 97 -18.50 1.78 -29.61
C ASN A 97 -18.66 0.79 -30.77
N GLU A 98 -18.15 -0.45 -30.63
CA GLU A 98 -18.30 -1.53 -31.62
C GLU A 98 -19.77 -1.92 -31.85
N GLN A 99 -20.59 -1.85 -30.81
CA GLN A 99 -22.02 -2.23 -30.86
C GLN A 99 -22.97 -1.03 -30.89
N GLU A 100 -22.43 0.19 -31.05
CA GLU A 100 -23.18 1.45 -31.09
C GLU A 100 -24.15 1.62 -29.90
N LYS A 101 -23.70 1.22 -28.70
CA LYS A 101 -24.47 1.34 -27.45
C LYS A 101 -23.95 2.47 -26.59
N GLU A 102 -24.87 3.21 -25.98
CA GLU A 102 -24.51 4.16 -24.92
C GLU A 102 -24.16 3.39 -23.65
N LEU A 103 -23.03 3.77 -23.04
CA LEU A 103 -22.56 3.21 -21.78
C LEU A 103 -21.76 4.27 -21.03
N ARG A 104 -22.23 4.63 -19.84
CA ARG A 104 -21.56 5.56 -18.94
C ARG A 104 -20.64 4.81 -17.99
N VAL A 105 -19.33 5.08 -18.08
CA VAL A 105 -18.30 4.42 -17.27
C VAL A 105 -17.53 5.50 -16.50
N CYS A 106 -17.66 5.49 -15.18
CA CYS A 106 -16.94 6.40 -14.28
C CYS A 106 -15.83 5.64 -13.57
N LEU A 107 -14.60 6.18 -13.59
CA LEU A 107 -13.46 5.60 -12.89
C LEU A 107 -12.89 6.61 -11.90
N VAL A 108 -12.83 6.23 -10.63
CA VAL A 108 -12.27 7.05 -9.55
C VAL A 108 -10.88 6.57 -9.16
N GLU A 109 -9.94 7.50 -8.98
CA GLU A 109 -8.58 7.22 -8.56
C GLU A 109 -8.15 8.20 -7.46
N LYS A 110 -7.53 7.66 -6.40
CA LYS A 110 -7.08 8.44 -5.25
C LYS A 110 -5.91 9.36 -5.60
N ALA A 111 -5.07 8.94 -6.54
CA ALA A 111 -3.91 9.70 -6.99
C ALA A 111 -4.35 11.04 -7.60
N PRO A 112 -3.62 12.14 -7.35
CA PRO A 112 -3.98 13.46 -7.88
C PRO A 112 -3.99 13.51 -9.42
N GLN A 113 -3.29 12.56 -10.05
CA GLN A 113 -3.32 12.30 -11.49
C GLN A 113 -3.11 10.80 -11.73
N ILE A 114 -3.61 10.30 -12.86
CA ILE A 114 -3.44 8.89 -13.25
C ILE A 114 -1.94 8.53 -13.28
N GLY A 115 -1.59 7.42 -12.63
CA GLY A 115 -0.22 6.91 -12.55
C GLY A 115 0.61 7.41 -11.36
N ALA A 116 0.20 8.46 -10.63
CA ALA A 116 1.01 9.03 -9.54
C ALA A 116 1.13 8.13 -8.29
N HIS A 117 0.23 7.16 -8.12
CA HIS A 117 0.34 6.12 -7.08
C HIS A 117 0.83 4.76 -7.61
N THR A 118 1.17 4.68 -8.90
CA THR A 118 1.67 3.45 -9.52
C THR A 118 3.13 3.22 -9.16
N LEU A 119 3.44 2.02 -8.67
CA LEU A 119 4.81 1.60 -8.39
C LEU A 119 5.02 0.15 -8.80
N SER A 120 6.03 -0.10 -9.64
CA SER A 120 6.46 -1.44 -10.05
C SER A 120 7.88 -1.43 -10.59
N GLY A 121 8.64 -2.51 -10.38
CA GLY A 121 9.88 -2.72 -11.13
C GLY A 121 9.62 -2.83 -12.64
N ALA A 122 8.52 -3.47 -13.01
CA ALA A 122 7.92 -3.50 -14.34
C ALA A 122 8.77 -4.06 -15.50
N CYS A 123 8.98 -5.37 -15.45
CA CYS A 123 9.20 -6.18 -16.65
C CYS A 123 7.84 -6.69 -17.15
N LEU A 124 7.29 -6.04 -18.16
CA LEU A 124 5.94 -6.23 -18.69
C LEU A 124 5.88 -7.38 -19.70
N GLU A 125 4.99 -8.35 -19.46
CA GLU A 125 4.57 -9.32 -20.47
C GLU A 125 3.45 -8.68 -21.32
N PRO A 126 3.64 -8.46 -22.62
CA PRO A 126 2.80 -7.52 -23.37
C PRO A 126 1.49 -8.13 -23.89
N SER A 127 1.25 -9.43 -23.68
CA SER A 127 0.13 -10.17 -24.28
C SER A 127 -1.24 -9.51 -24.09
N ALA A 128 -1.58 -9.09 -22.87
CA ALA A 128 -2.84 -8.41 -22.59
C ALA A 128 -2.92 -7.00 -23.19
N LEU A 129 -1.80 -6.27 -23.26
CA LEU A 129 -1.76 -4.95 -23.89
C LEU A 129 -1.95 -5.07 -25.40
N PHE A 130 -1.30 -6.04 -26.04
CA PHE A 130 -1.43 -6.29 -27.48
C PHE A 130 -2.84 -6.74 -27.86
N GLU A 131 -3.52 -7.46 -26.97
CA GLU A 131 -4.92 -7.83 -27.16
C GLU A 131 -5.85 -6.61 -27.02
N LEU A 132 -5.61 -5.74 -26.02
CA LEU A 132 -6.42 -4.54 -25.78
C LEU A 132 -6.21 -3.46 -26.86
N PHE A 133 -4.97 -3.29 -27.32
CA PHE A 133 -4.55 -2.37 -28.37
C PHE A 133 -3.61 -3.07 -29.35
N PRO A 134 -4.14 -3.71 -30.40
CA PRO A 134 -3.31 -4.27 -31.46
C PRO A 134 -2.42 -3.23 -32.16
N ASP A 135 -2.86 -1.97 -32.17
CA ASP A 135 -2.21 -0.77 -32.74
C ASP A 135 -1.45 0.06 -31.68
N TRP A 136 -1.04 -0.56 -30.56
CA TRP A 136 -0.36 0.13 -29.44
C TRP A 136 0.87 0.93 -29.86
N LYS A 137 1.59 0.49 -30.89
CA LYS A 137 2.85 1.09 -31.32
C LYS A 137 2.59 2.40 -32.07
N GLU A 138 1.60 2.39 -32.96
CA GLU A 138 1.12 3.54 -33.72
C GLU A 138 0.51 4.59 -32.78
N ARG A 139 -0.13 4.15 -31.70
CA ARG A 139 -0.66 5.00 -30.62
C ARG A 139 0.40 5.51 -29.64
N GLY A 140 1.66 5.10 -29.78
CA GLY A 140 2.76 5.60 -28.96
C GLY A 140 2.81 5.06 -27.53
N ALA A 141 2.32 3.84 -27.26
CA ALA A 141 2.46 3.26 -25.92
C ALA A 141 3.96 3.15 -25.52
N PRO A 142 4.34 3.48 -24.26
CA PRO A 142 5.73 3.65 -23.86
C PRO A 142 6.47 2.32 -23.60
N LEU A 143 6.52 1.44 -24.60
CA LEU A 143 7.22 0.14 -24.60
C LEU A 143 8.53 0.23 -25.38
N ASN A 144 9.44 1.09 -24.92
CA ASN A 144 10.67 1.45 -25.65
C ASN A 144 11.86 0.51 -25.39
N THR A 145 11.77 -0.34 -24.36
CA THR A 145 12.90 -1.16 -23.90
C THR A 145 12.58 -2.65 -23.99
N PRO A 146 12.74 -3.29 -25.15
CA PRO A 146 12.66 -4.75 -25.22
C PRO A 146 13.75 -5.38 -24.36
N VAL A 147 13.43 -6.47 -23.67
CA VAL A 147 14.42 -7.21 -22.88
C VAL A 147 15.40 -7.94 -23.81
N THR A 148 16.69 -7.70 -23.63
CA THR A 148 17.78 -8.25 -24.45
C THR A 148 18.66 -9.24 -23.68
N GLU A 149 18.73 -9.12 -22.36
CA GLU A 149 19.54 -9.98 -21.49
C GLU A 149 18.83 -10.21 -20.16
N ASP A 150 18.83 -11.46 -19.69
CA ASP A 150 18.35 -11.85 -18.37
C ASP A 150 19.51 -12.40 -17.52
N VAL A 151 19.65 -11.91 -16.29
CA VAL A 151 20.67 -12.34 -15.34
C VAL A 151 20.02 -12.72 -14.02
N PHE A 152 20.28 -13.94 -13.55
CA PHE A 152 19.88 -14.39 -12.22
C PHE A 152 21.10 -14.80 -11.40
N SER A 153 21.14 -14.45 -10.11
CA SER A 153 22.28 -14.76 -9.26
C SER A 153 21.90 -15.00 -7.80
N ILE A 154 22.69 -15.82 -7.12
CA ILE A 154 22.67 -15.95 -5.67
C ILE A 154 23.81 -15.11 -5.10
N PHE A 155 23.51 -14.20 -4.18
CA PHE A 155 24.52 -13.39 -3.50
C PHE A 155 24.90 -14.02 -2.16
N THR A 156 26.19 -14.04 -1.90
CA THR A 156 26.76 -14.08 -0.55
C THR A 156 27.18 -12.65 -0.19
N GLU A 157 27.71 -12.41 1.00
CA GLU A 157 28.14 -11.04 1.39
C GLU A 157 29.18 -10.43 0.41
N LYS A 158 30.04 -11.25 -0.19
CA LYS A 158 31.17 -10.79 -1.02
C LYS A 158 31.13 -11.25 -2.47
N HIS A 159 30.40 -12.33 -2.75
CA HIS A 159 30.46 -13.01 -4.04
C HIS A 159 29.08 -13.18 -4.65
N ARG A 160 29.07 -13.14 -5.99
CA ARG A 160 27.94 -13.48 -6.84
C ARG A 160 28.13 -14.88 -7.43
N ILE A 161 27.14 -15.73 -7.25
CA ILE A 161 27.06 -17.05 -7.90
C ILE A 161 26.04 -16.93 -9.04
N PRO A 162 26.46 -16.97 -10.32
CA PRO A 162 25.53 -16.93 -11.44
C PRO A 162 24.71 -18.22 -11.49
N VAL A 163 23.42 -18.08 -11.81
CA VAL A 163 22.51 -19.22 -12.02
C VAL A 163 22.08 -19.20 -13.49
N PRO A 164 22.20 -20.32 -14.22
CA PRO A 164 21.80 -20.36 -15.62
C PRO A 164 20.29 -20.22 -15.75
N ILE A 165 19.85 -19.22 -16.53
CA ILE A 165 18.44 -19.07 -16.91
C ILE A 165 18.21 -19.93 -18.15
N LEU A 166 17.65 -21.12 -17.94
CA LEU A 166 17.30 -22.04 -19.01
C LEU A 166 15.92 -21.72 -19.62
N PRO A 167 15.71 -22.00 -20.91
CA PRO A 167 14.40 -21.86 -21.52
C PRO A 167 13.30 -22.61 -20.76
N GLY A 168 12.17 -21.92 -20.54
CA GLY A 168 11.03 -22.45 -19.81
C GLY A 168 11.12 -22.32 -18.28
N LEU A 169 12.19 -21.76 -17.72
CA LEU A 169 12.14 -21.22 -16.36
C LEU A 169 11.27 -19.96 -16.32
N PRO A 170 10.56 -19.66 -15.21
CA PRO A 170 9.66 -18.52 -15.15
C PRO A 170 10.38 -17.17 -15.25
N MET A 171 11.66 -17.11 -14.90
CA MET A 171 12.44 -15.88 -14.86
C MET A 171 12.93 -15.43 -16.25
N GLN A 172 12.66 -16.21 -17.30
CA GLN A 172 12.95 -15.84 -18.68
C GLN A 172 12.02 -14.71 -19.14
N ASN A 173 12.58 -13.66 -19.74
CA ASN A 173 11.85 -12.48 -20.19
C ASN A 173 11.88 -12.25 -21.70
N HIS A 174 12.14 -13.30 -22.49
CA HIS A 174 12.07 -13.22 -23.93
C HIS A 174 10.70 -12.71 -24.40
N GLY A 175 10.67 -11.66 -25.22
CA GLY A 175 9.45 -11.02 -25.71
C GLY A 175 8.82 -9.99 -24.77
N ASN A 176 9.41 -9.75 -23.59
CA ASN A 176 8.93 -8.76 -22.63
C ASN A 176 9.60 -7.39 -22.83
N TYR A 177 9.05 -6.38 -22.15
CA TYR A 177 9.53 -5.01 -22.17
C TYR A 177 9.81 -4.51 -20.75
N ILE A 178 10.92 -3.81 -20.56
CA ILE A 178 11.15 -3.00 -19.35
C ILE A 178 10.40 -1.69 -19.56
N VAL A 179 9.51 -1.34 -18.64
CA VAL A 179 8.69 -0.12 -18.75
C VAL A 179 8.68 0.66 -17.44
N ARG A 180 8.41 1.96 -17.53
CA ARG A 180 8.01 2.75 -16.37
C ARG A 180 6.50 2.62 -16.22
N LEU A 181 6.02 1.76 -15.32
CA LEU A 181 4.60 1.43 -15.24
C LEU A 181 3.71 2.65 -14.99
N GLY A 182 4.17 3.63 -14.19
CA GLY A 182 3.45 4.90 -14.04
C GLY A 182 3.20 5.63 -15.36
N ASN A 183 4.14 5.58 -16.31
CA ASN A 183 3.98 6.20 -17.63
C ASN A 183 3.01 5.40 -18.52
N LEU A 184 3.10 4.06 -18.50
CA LEU A 184 2.13 3.21 -19.22
C LEU A 184 0.70 3.39 -18.68
N VAL A 185 0.55 3.52 -17.36
CA VAL A 185 -0.75 3.78 -16.72
C VAL A 185 -1.30 5.15 -17.11
N ARG A 186 -0.46 6.19 -17.18
CA ARG A 186 -0.88 7.50 -17.69
C ARG A 186 -1.36 7.43 -19.14
N TRP A 187 -0.59 6.76 -20.01
CA TRP A 187 -0.98 6.52 -21.40
C TRP A 187 -2.30 5.74 -21.52
N LEU A 188 -2.50 4.69 -20.70
CA LEU A 188 -3.79 4.00 -20.64
C LEU A 188 -4.94 4.92 -20.21
N GLY A 189 -4.67 5.89 -19.32
CA GLY A 189 -5.63 6.93 -18.94
C GLY A 189 -6.03 7.80 -20.14
N GLU A 190 -5.04 8.31 -20.88
CA GLU A 190 -5.26 9.10 -22.10
C GLU A 190 -6.11 8.31 -23.11
N GLN A 191 -5.79 7.03 -23.35
CA GLN A 191 -6.59 6.18 -24.23
C GLN A 191 -8.03 5.94 -23.71
N ALA A 192 -8.22 5.88 -22.39
CA ALA A 192 -9.54 5.71 -21.80
C ALA A 192 -10.40 6.98 -21.96
N GLU A 193 -9.82 8.16 -21.74
CA GLU A 193 -10.50 9.45 -21.96
C GLU A 193 -10.88 9.65 -23.43
N GLU A 194 -9.98 9.32 -24.37
CA GLU A 194 -10.25 9.35 -25.82
C GLU A 194 -11.45 8.47 -26.21
N LEU A 195 -11.67 7.36 -25.50
CA LEU A 195 -12.81 6.46 -25.73
C LEU A 195 -14.08 6.92 -25.00
N GLY A 196 -14.04 8.01 -24.24
CA GLY A 196 -15.17 8.58 -23.51
C GLY A 196 -15.42 7.95 -22.14
N VAL A 197 -14.38 7.46 -21.46
CA VAL A 197 -14.45 7.12 -20.04
C VAL A 197 -14.38 8.41 -19.22
N GLU A 198 -15.21 8.53 -18.18
CA GLU A 198 -15.12 9.63 -17.22
C GLU A 198 -14.08 9.29 -16.14
N LEU A 199 -12.89 9.91 -16.23
CA LEU A 199 -11.82 9.73 -15.25
C LEU A 199 -11.87 10.81 -14.17
N TYR A 200 -11.86 10.37 -12.91
CA TYR A 200 -11.85 11.23 -11.73
C TYR A 200 -10.60 10.96 -10.87
N PRO A 201 -9.41 11.42 -11.29
CA PRO A 201 -8.23 11.44 -10.43
C PRO A 201 -8.44 12.44 -9.28
N GLY A 202 -7.83 12.16 -8.13
CA GLY A 202 -8.00 12.93 -6.90
C GLY A 202 -9.26 12.56 -6.10
N TYR A 203 -10.09 11.62 -6.57
CA TYR A 203 -11.29 11.18 -5.87
C TYR A 203 -11.10 9.78 -5.31
N ALA A 204 -11.03 9.65 -3.98
CA ALA A 204 -10.87 8.36 -3.34
C ALA A 204 -12.22 7.75 -2.98
N ALA A 205 -12.53 6.56 -3.52
CA ALA A 205 -13.66 5.79 -3.01
C ALA A 205 -13.40 5.43 -1.54
N ALA A 206 -14.19 5.97 -0.62
CA ALA A 206 -14.00 5.85 0.83
C ALA A 206 -15.04 4.94 1.49
N GLU A 207 -16.17 4.70 0.82
CA GLU A 207 -17.32 3.96 1.35
C GLU A 207 -17.94 3.10 0.24
N VAL A 208 -18.37 1.89 0.58
CA VAL A 208 -19.21 1.07 -0.31
C VAL A 208 -20.67 1.35 0.05
N LEU A 209 -21.47 1.66 -0.97
CA LEU A 209 -22.91 1.86 -0.82
C LEU A 209 -23.63 0.54 -1.12
N PHE A 210 -24.68 0.26 -0.34
CA PHE A 210 -25.49 -0.95 -0.48
C PHE A 210 -26.95 -0.60 -0.73
N HIS A 211 -27.62 -1.39 -1.55
CA HIS A 211 -29.07 -1.42 -1.64
C HIS A 211 -29.67 -2.11 -0.40
N GLU A 212 -30.98 -1.95 -0.20
CA GLU A 212 -31.70 -2.58 0.91
C GLU A 212 -31.68 -4.13 0.86
N ASP A 213 -31.55 -4.71 -0.33
CA ASP A 213 -31.40 -6.15 -0.54
C ASP A 213 -29.99 -6.68 -0.20
N GLY A 214 -29.08 -5.79 0.19
CA GLY A 214 -27.70 -6.10 0.53
C GLY A 214 -26.72 -6.17 -0.66
N SER A 215 -27.18 -5.95 -1.89
CA SER A 215 -26.29 -5.84 -3.05
C SER A 215 -25.58 -4.49 -3.09
N VAL A 216 -24.42 -4.44 -3.77
CA VAL A 216 -23.67 -3.18 -3.89
C VAL A 216 -24.40 -2.23 -4.84
N LYS A 217 -24.66 -1.01 -4.35
CA LYS A 217 -25.25 0.11 -5.09
C LYS A 217 -24.20 0.95 -5.81
N GLY A 218 -22.98 1.00 -5.27
CA GLY A 218 -21.95 1.90 -5.75
C GLY A 218 -20.91 2.22 -4.68
N ILE A 219 -20.32 3.40 -4.78
CA ILE A 219 -19.38 3.94 -3.79
C ILE A 219 -19.70 5.39 -3.46
N ALA A 220 -19.16 5.88 -2.36
CA ALA A 220 -19.02 7.31 -2.13
C ALA A 220 -17.55 7.71 -2.07
N THR A 221 -17.22 8.89 -2.60
CA THR A 221 -15.88 9.46 -2.50
C THR A 221 -15.60 9.92 -1.06
N ASN A 222 -14.34 10.19 -0.74
CA ASN A 222 -13.95 10.76 0.54
C ASN A 222 -14.66 12.10 0.76
N ASP A 223 -15.01 12.36 2.02
CA ASP A 223 -15.34 13.72 2.46
C ASP A 223 -14.04 14.52 2.58
N VAL A 224 -14.16 15.86 2.66
CA VAL A 224 -13.02 16.78 2.85
C VAL A 224 -13.33 17.78 3.95
N GLY A 225 -12.29 18.42 4.51
CA GLY A 225 -12.46 19.48 5.50
C GLY A 225 -12.79 18.96 6.90
N ILE A 226 -12.15 17.86 7.30
CA ILE A 226 -12.24 17.32 8.67
C ILE A 226 -10.90 17.59 9.37
N ALA A 227 -10.92 18.19 10.56
CA ALA A 227 -9.72 18.49 11.32
C ALA A 227 -9.09 17.23 11.92
N LYS A 228 -7.81 17.30 12.31
CA LYS A 228 -7.06 16.15 12.85
C LYS A 228 -7.71 15.49 14.07
N ASP A 229 -8.48 16.23 14.86
CA ASP A 229 -9.19 15.73 16.03
C ASP A 229 -10.57 15.11 15.71
N GLY A 230 -10.96 15.08 14.43
CA GLY A 230 -12.23 14.57 13.93
C GLY A 230 -13.38 15.60 13.91
N SER A 231 -13.15 16.86 14.28
CA SER A 231 -14.18 17.91 14.17
C SER A 231 -14.38 18.35 12.72
N PRO A 232 -15.59 18.78 12.32
CA PRO A 232 -15.80 19.41 11.04
C PRO A 232 -15.06 20.77 11.01
N LYS A 233 -14.50 21.14 9.86
CA LYS A 233 -14.01 22.51 9.59
C LYS A 233 -15.12 23.34 8.95
N ASP A 234 -14.93 24.66 8.89
CA ASP A 234 -15.84 25.56 8.18
C ASP A 234 -15.96 25.25 6.67
N VAL A 235 -14.95 24.57 6.13
CA VAL A 235 -14.86 24.12 4.72
C VAL A 235 -15.20 22.63 4.56
N PHE A 236 -15.91 22.04 5.52
CA PHE A 236 -16.33 20.64 5.42
C PHE A 236 -17.25 20.44 4.22
N GLU A 237 -16.95 19.44 3.40
CA GLU A 237 -17.83 19.00 2.31
C GLU A 237 -17.94 17.48 2.30
N ARG A 238 -19.16 16.99 2.07
CA ARG A 238 -19.43 15.57 1.88
C ARG A 238 -18.95 15.12 0.50
N GLY A 239 -18.42 13.91 0.44
CA GLY A 239 -18.08 13.25 -0.82
C GLY A 239 -19.32 12.95 -1.67
N MET A 240 -19.10 12.69 -2.96
CA MET A 240 -20.15 12.38 -3.92
C MET A 240 -20.47 10.89 -3.92
N GLU A 241 -21.75 10.53 -4.06
CA GLU A 241 -22.16 9.16 -4.32
C GLU A 241 -22.14 8.87 -5.82
N LEU A 242 -21.57 7.73 -6.20
CA LEU A 242 -21.61 7.18 -7.55
C LEU A 242 -22.37 5.87 -7.50
N HIS A 243 -23.62 5.89 -7.95
CA HIS A 243 -24.46 4.70 -8.05
C HIS A 243 -24.24 4.01 -9.40
N ALA A 244 -24.25 2.68 -9.40
CA ALA A 244 -24.09 1.91 -10.63
C ALA A 244 -24.80 0.56 -10.59
N LYS A 245 -25.14 0.05 -11.79
CA LYS A 245 -25.65 -1.31 -11.96
C LYS A 245 -24.63 -2.36 -11.51
N VAL A 246 -23.34 -2.07 -11.68
CA VAL A 246 -22.21 -2.89 -11.20
C VAL A 246 -20.98 -2.04 -10.91
N THR A 247 -20.29 -2.35 -9.81
CA THR A 247 -19.04 -1.69 -9.42
C THR A 247 -17.84 -2.66 -9.49
N LEU A 248 -16.76 -2.27 -10.17
CA LEU A 248 -15.52 -3.05 -10.25
C LEU A 248 -14.49 -2.50 -9.25
N PHE A 249 -14.01 -3.36 -8.36
CA PHE A 249 -13.03 -3.03 -7.34
C PHE A 249 -11.62 -3.44 -7.79
N GLY A 250 -10.90 -2.46 -8.35
CA GLY A 250 -9.55 -2.56 -8.90
C GLY A 250 -8.47 -1.84 -8.09
N GLU A 251 -8.65 -1.69 -6.77
CA GLU A 251 -7.78 -0.93 -5.85
C GLU A 251 -6.29 -1.37 -5.80
N GLY A 252 -5.96 -2.50 -6.45
CA GLY A 252 -4.64 -3.12 -6.41
C GLY A 252 -4.38 -3.89 -5.12
N CYS A 253 -3.10 -4.19 -4.85
CA CYS A 253 -2.70 -5.02 -3.71
C CYS A 253 -3.27 -4.47 -2.39
N HIS A 254 -4.03 -5.32 -1.69
CA HIS A 254 -4.63 -5.04 -0.39
C HIS A 254 -5.52 -3.77 -0.41
N GLY A 255 -6.50 -3.76 -1.33
CA GLY A 255 -7.58 -2.78 -1.38
C GLY A 255 -8.37 -2.71 -0.07
N HIS A 256 -8.69 -1.51 0.38
CA HIS A 256 -9.30 -1.31 1.70
C HIS A 256 -10.83 -1.48 1.66
N LEU A 257 -11.47 -1.21 0.52
CA LEU A 257 -12.87 -1.56 0.31
C LEU A 257 -12.98 -3.06 0.05
N ALA A 258 -12.09 -3.63 -0.77
CA ALA A 258 -12.02 -5.06 -1.01
C ALA A 258 -11.86 -5.87 0.29
N LYS A 259 -11.04 -5.38 1.24
CA LYS A 259 -10.90 -5.98 2.58
C LYS A 259 -12.25 -6.10 3.31
N GLN A 260 -13.10 -5.08 3.22
CA GLN A 260 -14.44 -5.08 3.82
C GLN A 260 -15.39 -5.99 3.06
N LEU A 261 -15.36 -5.96 1.74
CA LEU A 261 -16.17 -6.81 0.85
C LEU A 261 -15.89 -8.30 1.04
N TYR A 262 -14.63 -8.68 1.30
CA TYR A 262 -14.29 -10.06 1.65
C TYR A 262 -15.06 -10.57 2.86
N LYS A 263 -15.27 -9.72 3.86
CA LYS A 263 -16.04 -10.05 5.06
C LYS A 263 -17.54 -10.00 4.79
N GLN A 264 -18.02 -8.94 4.13
CA GLN A 264 -19.44 -8.72 3.86
C GLN A 264 -20.09 -9.89 3.10
N PHE A 265 -19.40 -10.41 2.09
CA PHE A 265 -19.92 -11.47 1.22
C PHE A 265 -19.24 -12.84 1.44
N ASN A 266 -18.48 -13.00 2.53
CA ASN A 266 -17.73 -14.22 2.87
C ASN A 266 -16.88 -14.77 1.70
N LEU A 267 -16.22 -13.89 0.95
CA LEU A 267 -15.58 -14.24 -0.33
C LEU A 267 -14.33 -15.13 -0.17
N ARG A 268 -13.86 -15.31 1.07
CA ARG A 268 -12.63 -16.03 1.41
C ARG A 268 -12.87 -17.47 1.87
N GLU A 269 -14.11 -17.93 1.90
CA GLU A 269 -14.50 -19.25 2.43
C GLU A 269 -13.71 -20.42 1.84
N ASN A 270 -13.47 -20.41 0.52
CA ASN A 270 -12.90 -21.53 -0.23
C ASN A 270 -11.48 -21.26 -0.74
N CYS A 271 -10.72 -20.40 -0.06
CA CYS A 271 -9.33 -20.08 -0.43
C CYS A 271 -8.45 -19.89 0.80
N GLU A 272 -7.14 -19.97 0.61
CA GLU A 272 -6.20 -19.56 1.65
C GLU A 272 -6.17 -18.03 1.79
N PRO A 273 -5.79 -17.49 2.97
CA PRO A 273 -5.53 -16.06 3.07
C PRO A 273 -4.45 -15.66 2.05
N GLN A 274 -4.54 -14.41 1.56
CA GLN A 274 -3.48 -13.85 0.74
C GLN A 274 -2.23 -13.66 1.59
N THR A 275 -1.08 -14.01 1.02
CA THR A 275 0.23 -13.65 1.57
C THR A 275 0.85 -12.57 0.68
N TYR A 276 1.73 -11.77 1.26
CA TYR A 276 2.18 -10.53 0.65
C TYR A 276 3.68 -10.34 0.85
N ALA A 277 4.28 -9.54 -0.02
CA ALA A 277 5.61 -8.99 0.16
C ALA A 277 5.55 -7.45 0.12
N ILE A 278 6.59 -6.80 0.61
CA ILE A 278 6.82 -5.36 0.41
C ILE A 278 7.92 -5.16 -0.62
N GLY A 279 7.62 -4.42 -1.68
CA GLY A 279 8.58 -3.97 -2.68
C GLY A 279 8.99 -2.53 -2.41
N LEU A 280 10.30 -2.29 -2.35
CA LEU A 280 10.89 -0.96 -2.31
C LEU A 280 11.59 -0.71 -3.63
N LYS A 281 11.46 0.49 -4.19
CA LYS A 281 12.01 0.85 -5.50
C LYS A 281 12.68 2.21 -5.44
N GLU A 282 13.77 2.35 -6.18
CA GLU A 282 14.39 3.62 -6.52
C GLU A 282 14.62 3.72 -8.03
N LEU A 283 14.66 4.94 -8.55
CA LEU A 283 15.19 5.24 -9.89
C LEU A 283 16.54 5.94 -9.76
N TRP A 284 17.46 5.59 -10.63
CA TRP A 284 18.83 6.07 -10.61
C TRP A 284 19.33 6.42 -12.01
N MET A 285 19.89 7.61 -12.15
CA MET A 285 20.76 7.93 -13.28
C MET A 285 22.16 7.41 -12.97
N ILE A 286 22.76 6.64 -13.87
CA ILE A 286 24.09 6.04 -13.69
C ILE A 286 25.06 6.51 -14.77
N ASP A 287 26.35 6.19 -14.59
CA ASP A 287 27.36 6.39 -15.63
C ASP A 287 26.98 5.57 -16.89
N GLU A 288 26.94 6.22 -18.04
CA GLU A 288 26.64 5.62 -19.34
C GLU A 288 27.52 4.40 -19.63
N LYS A 289 28.78 4.39 -19.17
CA LYS A 289 29.71 3.25 -19.34
C LYS A 289 29.23 1.98 -18.62
N LYS A 290 28.38 2.12 -17.61
CA LYS A 290 27.79 1.03 -16.81
C LYS A 290 26.37 0.68 -17.26
N TRP A 291 25.76 1.49 -18.12
CA TRP A 291 24.41 1.30 -18.61
C TRP A 291 24.35 0.22 -19.71
N ARG A 292 23.42 -0.73 -19.55
CA ARG A 292 23.23 -1.89 -20.43
C ARG A 292 21.75 -2.00 -20.84
N PRO A 293 21.25 -1.12 -21.71
CA PRO A 293 19.81 -1.03 -22.00
C PRO A 293 19.22 -2.38 -22.44
N GLY A 294 18.05 -2.71 -21.88
CA GLY A 294 17.38 -4.01 -22.12
C GLY A 294 17.83 -5.14 -21.19
N ARG A 295 18.84 -4.93 -20.34
CA ARG A 295 19.26 -5.92 -19.34
C ARG A 295 18.32 -5.94 -18.13
N THR A 296 17.93 -7.15 -17.72
CA THR A 296 17.28 -7.41 -16.43
C THR A 296 18.18 -8.23 -15.52
N GLU A 297 18.32 -7.81 -14.26
CA GLU A 297 19.08 -8.53 -13.25
C GLU A 297 18.21 -8.81 -12.02
N HIS A 298 18.24 -10.06 -11.56
CA HIS A 298 17.59 -10.52 -10.34
C HIS A 298 18.60 -11.19 -9.42
N SER A 299 18.46 -10.96 -8.11
CA SER A 299 19.28 -11.67 -7.12
C SER A 299 18.48 -12.15 -5.92
N VAL A 300 18.93 -13.25 -5.33
CA VAL A 300 18.44 -13.82 -4.07
C VAL A 300 19.61 -14.11 -3.13
N GLY A 301 19.32 -14.38 -1.86
CA GLY A 301 20.35 -14.60 -0.84
C GLY A 301 20.67 -13.31 -0.10
N TRP A 302 21.96 -13.00 0.05
CA TRP A 302 22.40 -11.84 0.83
C TRP A 302 21.73 -10.53 0.38
N PRO A 303 21.26 -9.68 1.31
CA PRO A 303 21.50 -9.70 2.76
C PRO A 303 20.54 -10.57 3.59
N LEU A 304 19.58 -11.25 2.96
CA LEU A 304 18.59 -12.06 3.65
C LEU A 304 19.17 -13.40 4.08
N ASP A 305 18.67 -13.91 5.21
CA ASP A 305 18.89 -15.30 5.58
C ASP A 305 18.02 -16.23 4.73
N ARG A 306 18.35 -17.53 4.68
CA ARG A 306 17.65 -18.49 3.82
C ARG A 306 16.15 -18.66 4.12
N HIS A 307 15.67 -18.31 5.31
CA HIS A 307 14.27 -18.44 5.71
C HIS A 307 13.45 -17.18 5.49
N THR A 308 14.09 -16.06 5.17
CA THR A 308 13.40 -14.82 4.79
C THR A 308 13.25 -14.79 3.28
N TYR A 309 12.01 -14.92 2.79
CA TYR A 309 11.74 -14.82 1.36
C TYR A 309 11.97 -13.40 0.86
N GLY A 310 12.67 -13.26 -0.26
CA GLY A 310 12.94 -11.97 -0.87
C GLY A 310 14.09 -12.00 -1.86
N GLY A 311 14.32 -10.85 -2.48
CA GLY A 311 15.32 -10.68 -3.52
C GLY A 311 15.27 -9.31 -4.16
N SER A 312 16.17 -9.08 -5.11
CA SER A 312 16.29 -7.81 -5.82
C SER A 312 15.84 -7.89 -7.27
N PHE A 313 15.57 -6.72 -7.83
CA PHE A 313 15.54 -6.49 -9.26
C PHE A 313 16.36 -5.24 -9.62
N LEU A 314 16.98 -5.23 -10.80
CA LEU A 314 17.67 -4.09 -11.39
C LEU A 314 17.51 -4.15 -12.91
N TYR A 315 16.83 -3.17 -13.49
CA TYR A 315 16.49 -3.13 -14.90
C TYR A 315 17.05 -1.86 -15.55
N HIS A 316 17.75 -2.03 -16.67
CA HIS A 316 18.31 -0.93 -17.44
C HIS A 316 17.29 -0.47 -18.50
N LEU A 317 16.72 0.72 -18.28
CA LEU A 317 15.74 1.34 -19.17
C LEU A 317 16.42 1.89 -20.43
N ASN A 318 15.70 1.93 -21.56
CA ASN A 318 16.12 2.49 -22.84
C ASN A 318 15.16 3.59 -23.30
N GLU A 319 15.17 4.72 -22.59
CA GLU A 319 14.27 5.86 -22.83
C GLU A 319 15.03 7.17 -23.04
N GLY A 320 16.25 7.10 -23.59
CA GLY A 320 17.08 8.27 -23.92
C GLY A 320 18.07 8.71 -22.83
N GLU A 321 17.96 8.16 -21.61
CA GLU A 321 18.84 8.45 -20.48
C GLU A 321 19.44 7.15 -19.90
N PRO A 322 20.65 7.19 -19.28
CA PRO A 322 21.26 6.05 -18.61
C PRO A 322 20.58 5.76 -17.27
N LEU A 323 19.32 5.33 -17.34
CA LEU A 323 18.42 5.16 -16.22
C LEU A 323 18.33 3.68 -15.83
N VAL A 324 18.36 3.41 -14.52
CA VAL A 324 18.06 2.08 -13.96
C VAL A 324 16.91 2.14 -12.96
N ALA A 325 16.00 1.19 -13.07
CA ALA A 325 14.97 0.91 -12.09
C ALA A 325 15.40 -0.27 -11.25
N LEU A 326 15.59 -0.05 -9.95
CA LEU A 326 16.06 -1.09 -9.03
C LEU A 326 15.22 -1.13 -7.77
N GLY A 327 15.22 -2.29 -7.12
CA GLY A 327 14.46 -2.46 -5.91
C GLY A 327 14.68 -3.79 -5.23
N PHE A 328 14.01 -3.93 -4.09
CA PHE A 328 14.13 -5.09 -3.21
C PHE A 328 12.75 -5.49 -2.70
N VAL A 329 12.50 -6.78 -2.68
CA VAL A 329 11.24 -7.39 -2.25
C VAL A 329 11.52 -8.27 -1.05
N ILE A 330 10.70 -8.16 -0.02
CA ILE A 330 10.76 -9.03 1.17
C ILE A 330 9.34 -9.53 1.48
N GLY A 331 9.19 -10.85 1.56
CA GLY A 331 7.97 -11.52 2.00
C GLY A 331 7.60 -11.04 3.39
N LEU A 332 6.36 -10.59 3.57
CA LEU A 332 5.84 -10.12 4.85
C LEU A 332 5.61 -11.30 5.81
N ASP A 333 5.88 -12.53 5.43
CA ASP A 333 5.95 -13.69 6.31
C ASP A 333 7.28 -13.80 7.09
N TYR A 334 8.18 -12.82 7.01
CA TYR A 334 9.41 -12.79 7.81
C TYR A 334 9.11 -12.85 9.33
N SER A 335 10.01 -13.48 10.07
CA SER A 335 9.77 -13.81 11.50
C SER A 335 10.52 -12.95 12.52
N ASN A 336 11.62 -12.31 12.12
CA ASN A 336 12.41 -11.47 13.03
C ASN A 336 11.80 -10.06 13.12
N PRO A 337 11.31 -9.60 14.28
CA PRO A 337 10.69 -8.27 14.42
C PRO A 337 11.68 -7.10 14.31
N TYR A 338 12.99 -7.38 14.34
CA TYR A 338 14.04 -6.36 14.12
C TYR A 338 14.37 -6.14 12.65
N LEU A 339 13.85 -6.98 11.73
CA LEU A 339 14.08 -6.83 10.31
C LEU A 339 13.41 -5.56 9.79
N SER A 340 14.17 -4.74 9.07
CA SER A 340 13.64 -3.57 8.37
C SER A 340 13.82 -3.76 6.87
N PRO A 341 12.71 -3.92 6.10
CA PRO A 341 12.80 -4.08 4.64
C PRO A 341 13.51 -2.92 3.95
N PHE A 342 13.32 -1.70 4.46
CA PHE A 342 14.05 -0.53 3.99
C PHE A 342 15.56 -0.65 4.21
N ARG A 343 16.00 -1.05 5.41
CA ARG A 343 17.43 -1.16 5.71
C ARG A 343 18.09 -2.33 4.99
N GLU A 344 17.38 -3.43 4.76
CA GLU A 344 17.87 -4.51 3.90
C GLU A 344 18.09 -4.04 2.46
N PHE A 345 17.15 -3.28 1.90
CA PHE A 345 17.31 -2.70 0.57
C PHE A 345 18.50 -1.73 0.48
N GLN A 346 18.64 -0.82 1.46
CA GLN A 346 19.78 0.11 1.50
C GLN A 346 21.11 -0.63 1.67
N ARG A 347 21.14 -1.69 2.50
CA ARG A 347 22.31 -2.56 2.69
C ARG A 347 22.66 -3.35 1.43
N TRP A 348 21.67 -3.89 0.74
CA TRP A 348 21.85 -4.70 -0.48
C TRP A 348 22.62 -3.93 -1.56
N LYS A 349 22.37 -2.62 -1.70
CA LYS A 349 23.06 -1.78 -2.69
C LYS A 349 24.59 -1.72 -2.51
N HIS A 350 25.10 -2.05 -1.32
CA HIS A 350 26.54 -2.14 -1.03
C HIS A 350 27.17 -3.48 -1.45
N HIS A 351 26.39 -4.45 -1.92
CA HIS A 351 26.98 -5.66 -2.50
C HIS A 351 27.91 -5.26 -3.66
N PRO A 352 29.15 -5.77 -3.76
CA PRO A 352 30.16 -5.23 -4.68
C PRO A 352 29.71 -5.12 -6.15
N PHE A 353 28.88 -6.07 -6.61
CA PHE A 353 28.35 -6.11 -7.97
C PHE A 353 27.25 -5.08 -8.24
N ILE A 354 26.57 -4.61 -7.20
CA ILE A 354 25.52 -3.59 -7.31
C ILE A 354 26.14 -2.21 -7.09
N ALA A 355 26.98 -2.07 -6.07
CA ALA A 355 27.72 -0.85 -5.78
C ALA A 355 28.50 -0.38 -7.01
N SER A 356 29.19 -1.29 -7.71
CA SER A 356 29.93 -0.95 -8.94
C SER A 356 29.05 -0.32 -10.01
N THR A 357 27.76 -0.65 -10.09
CA THR A 357 26.81 -0.08 -11.05
C THR A 357 26.35 1.32 -10.63
N LEU A 358 26.15 1.54 -9.32
CA LEU A 358 25.58 2.77 -8.77
C LEU A 358 26.61 3.84 -8.38
N GLU A 359 27.88 3.46 -8.22
CA GLU A 359 28.98 4.38 -7.91
C GLU A 359 29.06 5.52 -8.95
N GLY A 360 28.99 6.76 -8.44
CA GLY A 360 28.96 7.98 -9.25
C GLY A 360 27.58 8.33 -9.83
N GLY A 361 26.58 7.48 -9.61
CA GLY A 361 25.20 7.72 -10.02
C GLY A 361 24.42 8.63 -9.05
N GLN A 362 23.24 9.04 -9.49
CA GLN A 362 22.32 9.88 -8.74
C GLN A 362 20.97 9.18 -8.58
N ARG A 363 20.55 8.99 -7.33
CA ARG A 363 19.19 8.56 -7.00
C ARG A 363 18.22 9.72 -7.23
N ILE A 364 17.15 9.49 -8.00
CA ILE A 364 16.18 10.53 -8.39
C ILE A 364 14.76 10.31 -7.88
N ALA A 365 14.41 9.06 -7.53
CA ALA A 365 13.08 8.76 -7.01
C ALA A 365 13.13 7.59 -6.02
N TYR A 366 12.15 7.52 -5.13
CA TYR A 366 11.96 6.44 -4.18
C TYR A 366 10.46 6.13 -4.02
N GLY A 367 10.13 4.87 -3.76
CA GLY A 367 8.79 4.51 -3.32
C GLY A 367 8.72 3.09 -2.78
N ALA A 368 7.54 2.74 -2.25
CA ALA A 368 7.26 1.38 -1.83
C ALA A 368 5.80 0.97 -2.06
N ARG A 369 5.58 -0.33 -2.31
CA ARG A 369 4.25 -0.92 -2.48
C ARG A 369 4.24 -2.38 -2.06
N ALA A 370 3.21 -2.79 -1.32
CA ALA A 370 2.97 -4.21 -1.11
C ALA A 370 2.55 -4.88 -2.43
N LEU A 371 2.85 -6.18 -2.54
CA LEU A 371 2.53 -7.03 -3.67
C LEU A 371 2.04 -8.39 -3.16
N ASN A 372 1.23 -9.08 -3.95
CA ASN A 372 0.69 -10.39 -3.59
C ASN A 372 1.73 -11.48 -3.84
N GLU A 373 1.81 -12.45 -2.94
CA GLU A 373 2.63 -13.65 -3.12
C GLU A 373 1.92 -14.96 -2.75
N GLY A 374 0.62 -14.91 -2.43
CA GLY A 374 -0.19 -16.10 -2.17
C GLY A 374 -0.60 -16.84 -3.44
N GLY A 375 -0.65 -16.14 -4.58
CA GLY A 375 -0.88 -16.74 -5.89
C GLY A 375 -2.22 -17.49 -5.98
N TYR A 376 -2.21 -18.62 -6.68
CA TYR A 376 -3.41 -19.41 -7.01
C TYR A 376 -4.26 -19.81 -5.79
N GLN A 377 -3.62 -20.26 -4.71
CA GLN A 377 -4.29 -20.75 -3.49
C GLN A 377 -5.10 -19.65 -2.79
N SER A 378 -4.73 -18.40 -3.02
CA SER A 378 -5.27 -17.24 -2.32
C SER A 378 -6.24 -16.42 -3.17
N ILE A 379 -6.71 -16.95 -4.31
CA ILE A 379 -7.73 -16.27 -5.14
C ILE A 379 -9.10 -16.44 -4.46
N PRO A 380 -9.77 -15.34 -4.05
CA PRO A 380 -11.09 -15.40 -3.42
C PRO A 380 -12.19 -15.64 -4.47
N LYS A 381 -13.44 -15.77 -4.00
CA LYS A 381 -14.60 -15.53 -4.86
C LYS A 381 -14.55 -14.09 -5.39
N LEU A 382 -14.70 -13.94 -6.70
CA LEU A 382 -14.44 -12.67 -7.40
C LEU A 382 -15.68 -11.84 -7.66
N THR A 383 -16.87 -12.41 -7.42
CA THR A 383 -18.16 -11.82 -7.82
C THR A 383 -19.14 -11.86 -6.67
N PHE A 384 -19.98 -10.84 -6.58
CA PHE A 384 -21.06 -10.70 -5.62
C PHE A 384 -22.15 -9.80 -6.21
N PRO A 385 -23.36 -9.77 -5.62
CA PRO A 385 -24.42 -8.88 -6.08
C PRO A 385 -23.97 -7.41 -6.13
N GLY A 386 -23.99 -6.82 -7.32
CA GLY A 386 -23.59 -5.42 -7.57
C GLY A 386 -22.09 -5.17 -7.77
N GLY A 387 -21.22 -6.19 -7.76
CA GLY A 387 -19.80 -5.92 -8.00
C GLY A 387 -18.86 -7.09 -8.26
N LEU A 388 -17.66 -6.74 -8.75
CA LEU A 388 -16.57 -7.64 -9.12
C LEU A 388 -15.23 -7.18 -8.55
N LEU A 389 -14.31 -8.12 -8.33
CA LEU A 389 -12.93 -7.87 -7.94
C LEU A 389 -11.98 -8.15 -9.11
N ILE A 390 -11.10 -7.20 -9.45
CA ILE A 390 -10.16 -7.33 -10.56
C ILE A 390 -8.71 -6.98 -10.17
N GLY A 391 -7.76 -7.49 -10.95
CA GLY A 391 -6.35 -7.16 -10.81
C GLY A 391 -5.65 -7.72 -9.56
N CYS A 392 -4.77 -6.92 -8.97
CA CYS A 392 -4.04 -7.29 -7.77
C CYS A 392 -4.86 -7.13 -6.48
N SER A 393 -6.10 -6.66 -6.53
CA SER A 393 -6.99 -6.65 -5.37
C SER A 393 -7.37 -8.08 -4.91
N PRO A 394 -7.93 -8.94 -5.80
CA PRO A 394 -8.08 -10.38 -5.52
C PRO A 394 -6.74 -11.13 -5.55
N GLY A 395 -5.81 -10.70 -6.42
CA GLY A 395 -4.41 -11.10 -6.37
C GLY A 395 -3.94 -12.06 -7.47
N PHE A 396 -3.96 -11.60 -8.73
CA PHE A 396 -3.51 -12.41 -9.88
C PHE A 396 -2.00 -12.32 -10.19
N MET A 397 -1.15 -12.25 -9.16
CA MET A 397 0.30 -12.10 -9.38
C MET A 397 1.00 -13.45 -9.58
N ASN A 398 1.78 -13.56 -10.65
CA ASN A 398 2.76 -14.63 -10.85
C ASN A 398 4.06 -14.27 -10.10
N VAL A 399 4.20 -14.80 -8.89
CA VAL A 399 5.30 -14.47 -7.97
C VAL A 399 6.68 -14.83 -8.53
N PRO A 400 6.92 -16.05 -9.05
CA PRO A 400 8.24 -16.42 -9.57
C PRO A 400 8.67 -15.60 -10.79
N LYS A 401 7.70 -15.18 -11.62
CA LYS A 401 7.97 -14.24 -12.73
C LYS A 401 8.18 -12.79 -12.26
N ILE A 402 7.71 -12.46 -11.05
CA ILE A 402 7.53 -11.09 -10.53
C ILE A 402 6.66 -10.25 -11.47
N LYS A 403 5.57 -10.85 -11.97
CA LYS A 403 4.65 -10.20 -12.92
C LYS A 403 3.20 -10.38 -12.50
N GLY A 404 2.49 -9.26 -12.40
CA GLY A 404 1.04 -9.25 -12.19
C GLY A 404 0.28 -8.26 -13.06
N THR A 405 0.99 -7.48 -13.89
CA THR A 405 0.36 -6.45 -14.72
C THR A 405 -0.46 -7.06 -15.85
N HIS A 406 0.09 -8.03 -16.58
CA HIS A 406 -0.56 -8.65 -17.74
C HIS A 406 -1.81 -9.44 -17.32
N THR A 407 -1.72 -10.20 -16.24
CA THR A 407 -2.87 -10.89 -15.64
C THR A 407 -3.91 -9.91 -15.09
N ALA A 408 -3.47 -8.78 -14.51
CA ALA A 408 -4.38 -7.74 -14.03
C ALA A 408 -5.14 -7.06 -15.18
N MET A 409 -4.45 -6.69 -16.26
CA MET A 409 -5.08 -6.14 -17.46
C MET A 409 -6.08 -7.13 -18.05
N LYS A 410 -5.67 -8.38 -18.27
CA LYS A 410 -6.55 -9.42 -18.81
C LYS A 410 -7.77 -9.66 -17.93
N SER A 411 -7.60 -9.62 -16.61
CA SER A 411 -8.73 -9.76 -15.67
C SER A 411 -9.74 -8.61 -15.80
N GLY A 412 -9.29 -7.38 -16.10
CA GLY A 412 -10.17 -6.24 -16.37
C GLY A 412 -10.92 -6.39 -17.69
N MET A 413 -10.22 -6.84 -18.75
CA MET A 413 -10.83 -7.11 -20.06
C MET A 413 -11.93 -8.18 -19.98
N LEU A 414 -11.65 -9.30 -19.30
CA LEU A 414 -12.63 -10.37 -19.12
C LEU A 414 -13.82 -9.94 -18.26
N ALA A 415 -13.60 -9.06 -17.27
CA ALA A 415 -14.70 -8.48 -16.49
C ALA A 415 -15.58 -7.58 -17.38
N ALA A 416 -14.98 -6.72 -18.19
CA ALA A 416 -15.69 -5.88 -19.16
C ALA A 416 -16.53 -6.71 -20.12
N GLU A 417 -15.95 -7.77 -20.71
CA GLU A 417 -16.64 -8.68 -21.64
C GLU A 417 -17.80 -9.44 -20.98
N ALA A 418 -17.67 -9.79 -19.70
CA ALA A 418 -18.74 -10.46 -18.95
C ALA A 418 -19.88 -9.49 -18.54
N ILE A 419 -19.55 -8.24 -18.23
CA ILE A 419 -20.53 -7.22 -17.78
C ILE A 419 -21.31 -6.65 -18.96
N PHE A 420 -20.64 -6.35 -20.08
CA PHE A 420 -21.18 -5.57 -21.18
C PHE A 420 -22.54 -6.09 -21.71
N PRO A 421 -22.74 -7.40 -21.96
CA PRO A 421 -24.01 -7.93 -22.43
C PRO A 421 -25.16 -7.74 -21.42
N LYS A 422 -24.87 -7.78 -20.11
CA LYS A 422 -25.87 -7.66 -19.04
C LYS A 422 -26.26 -6.21 -18.80
N VAL A 423 -25.27 -5.32 -18.74
CA VAL A 423 -25.50 -3.90 -18.42
C VAL A 423 -26.21 -3.15 -19.54
N THR A 424 -26.08 -3.66 -20.77
CA THR A 424 -26.70 -3.12 -21.99
C THR A 424 -27.91 -3.93 -22.49
N ALA A 425 -28.42 -4.86 -21.69
CA ALA A 425 -29.65 -5.59 -22.00
C ALA A 425 -30.88 -4.66 -21.87
N GLU A 426 -31.88 -4.85 -22.72
CA GLU A 426 -33.13 -4.06 -22.69
C GLU A 426 -33.94 -4.29 -21.40
N SER A 427 -33.77 -5.45 -20.76
CA SER A 427 -34.32 -5.74 -19.44
C SER A 427 -33.22 -6.31 -18.53
N LEU A 428 -33.09 -5.71 -17.35
CA LEU A 428 -32.21 -6.19 -16.29
C LEU A 428 -32.93 -7.29 -15.53
N ASP A 429 -32.88 -8.52 -16.03
CA ASP A 429 -33.35 -9.68 -15.27
C ASP A 429 -32.29 -10.03 -14.23
N SER A 430 -32.47 -9.55 -13.01
CA SER A 430 -31.57 -9.79 -11.89
C SER A 430 -32.35 -10.03 -10.61
N GLU A 431 -31.91 -11.01 -9.82
CA GLU A 431 -32.49 -11.33 -8.51
C GLU A 431 -32.26 -10.21 -7.47
N THR A 432 -31.28 -9.34 -7.71
CA THR A 432 -30.90 -8.21 -6.85
C THR A 432 -30.84 -6.92 -7.64
N ALA A 433 -30.96 -5.77 -6.97
CA ALA A 433 -30.87 -4.46 -7.60
C ALA A 433 -29.50 -4.24 -8.28
N GLY A 434 -28.42 -4.62 -7.61
CA GLY A 434 -27.08 -4.67 -8.21
C GLY A 434 -26.86 -5.96 -9.02
N LEU A 435 -26.29 -5.85 -10.22
CA LEU A 435 -26.05 -7.01 -11.09
C LEU A 435 -25.06 -8.00 -10.48
N HIS A 436 -25.41 -9.28 -10.44
CA HIS A 436 -24.47 -10.36 -10.15
C HIS A 436 -23.97 -11.00 -11.45
N VAL A 437 -22.65 -10.98 -11.67
CA VAL A 437 -22.01 -11.45 -12.92
C VAL A 437 -21.07 -12.64 -12.65
N PRO A 438 -21.58 -13.84 -12.32
CA PRO A 438 -20.76 -15.02 -12.04
C PRO A 438 -19.93 -15.49 -13.26
N GLU A 439 -20.36 -15.18 -14.47
CA GLU A 439 -19.70 -15.55 -15.73
C GLU A 439 -18.26 -15.05 -15.81
N TYR A 440 -17.95 -13.91 -15.16
CA TYR A 440 -16.58 -13.42 -15.03
C TYR A 440 -15.64 -14.47 -14.42
N SER A 441 -16.09 -15.19 -13.38
CA SER A 441 -15.26 -16.22 -12.74
C SER A 441 -14.96 -17.38 -13.68
N GLU A 442 -15.92 -17.78 -14.51
CA GLU A 442 -15.76 -18.89 -15.45
C GLU A 442 -14.88 -18.48 -16.65
N SER A 443 -15.06 -17.26 -17.17
CA SER A 443 -14.17 -16.67 -18.18
C SER A 443 -12.74 -16.57 -17.67
N LEU A 444 -12.53 -16.17 -16.41
CA LEU A 444 -11.20 -16.13 -15.84
C LEU A 444 -10.58 -17.53 -15.68
N LYS A 445 -11.34 -18.51 -15.16
CA LYS A 445 -10.87 -19.90 -14.98
C LYS A 445 -10.48 -20.59 -16.28
N SER A 446 -11.15 -20.26 -17.38
CA SER A 446 -10.86 -20.79 -18.72
C SER A 446 -9.71 -20.07 -19.44
N SER A 447 -9.35 -18.87 -18.98
CA SER A 447 -8.31 -18.03 -19.60
C SER A 447 -6.87 -18.51 -19.35
N SER A 448 -5.93 -17.84 -20.02
CA SER A 448 -4.48 -18.01 -19.80
C SER A 448 -4.06 -17.64 -18.37
N VAL A 449 -4.72 -16.68 -17.72
CA VAL A 449 -4.41 -16.23 -16.35
C VAL A 449 -4.48 -17.39 -15.37
N TRP A 450 -5.56 -18.17 -15.41
CA TRP A 450 -5.77 -19.29 -14.48
C TRP A 450 -4.73 -20.39 -14.68
N LYS A 451 -4.46 -20.75 -15.94
CA LYS A 451 -3.44 -21.76 -16.30
C LYS A 451 -2.05 -21.33 -15.86
N GLU A 452 -1.71 -20.06 -16.07
CA GLU A 452 -0.41 -19.50 -15.66
C GLU A 452 -0.22 -19.56 -14.14
N LEU A 453 -1.18 -19.06 -13.36
CA LEU A 453 -1.10 -19.05 -11.90
C LEU A 453 -1.09 -20.48 -11.33
N TYR A 454 -1.89 -21.39 -11.91
CA TYR A 454 -1.92 -22.78 -11.50
C TYR A 454 -0.57 -23.48 -11.73
N ALA A 455 0.11 -23.22 -12.85
CA ALA A 455 1.39 -23.86 -13.15
C ALA A 455 2.51 -23.48 -12.17
N VAL A 456 2.47 -22.29 -11.58
CA VAL A 456 3.48 -21.80 -10.63
C VAL A 456 3.08 -21.92 -9.15
N ARG A 457 1.87 -22.42 -8.87
CA ARG A 457 1.20 -22.38 -7.55
C ARG A 457 2.05 -22.88 -6.38
N ASN A 458 2.93 -23.86 -6.63
CA ASN A 458 3.72 -24.49 -5.58
C ASN A 458 5.10 -23.86 -5.38
N ILE A 459 5.55 -22.95 -6.25
CA ILE A 459 6.90 -22.38 -6.16
C ILE A 459 7.05 -21.59 -4.85
N ARG A 460 6.23 -20.57 -4.58
CA ARG A 460 6.38 -19.78 -3.33
C ARG A 460 6.20 -20.64 -2.07
N PRO A 461 5.14 -21.46 -1.92
CA PRO A 461 5.00 -22.33 -0.74
C PRO A 461 6.17 -23.29 -0.54
N SER A 462 6.87 -23.71 -1.60
CA SER A 462 7.99 -24.63 -1.46
C SER A 462 9.16 -24.05 -0.66
N PHE A 463 9.26 -22.74 -0.48
CA PHE A 463 10.30 -22.08 0.33
C PHE A 463 10.11 -22.30 1.85
N HIS A 464 8.97 -22.84 2.25
CA HIS A 464 8.60 -23.02 3.67
C HIS A 464 9.31 -24.16 4.39
N ASN A 465 10.09 -24.95 3.66
CA ASN A 465 10.81 -26.11 4.19
C ASN A 465 12.10 -25.73 4.94
N TYR A 466 12.74 -26.73 5.55
CA TYR A 466 13.96 -26.55 6.35
C TYR A 466 15.16 -25.93 5.60
N PHE A 467 15.24 -26.10 4.28
CA PHE A 467 16.27 -25.52 3.42
C PHE A 467 15.94 -24.12 2.90
N GLY A 468 14.72 -23.60 3.17
CA GLY A 468 14.33 -22.23 2.82
C GLY A 468 14.47 -21.94 1.32
N LEU A 469 15.10 -20.81 0.99
CA LEU A 469 15.51 -20.37 -0.34
C LEU A 469 16.02 -21.52 -1.23
N TYR A 470 17.02 -22.27 -0.75
CA TYR A 470 17.64 -23.31 -1.56
C TYR A 470 16.70 -24.48 -1.84
N GLY A 471 15.84 -24.82 -0.86
CA GLY A 471 14.81 -25.83 -1.06
C GLY A 471 13.77 -25.40 -2.10
N GLY A 472 13.37 -24.13 -2.08
CA GLY A 472 12.45 -23.58 -3.10
C GLY A 472 13.05 -23.53 -4.51
N MET A 473 14.35 -23.21 -4.62
CA MET A 473 15.06 -23.23 -5.90
C MET A 473 15.17 -24.67 -6.46
N VAL A 474 15.51 -25.65 -5.62
CA VAL A 474 15.54 -27.07 -6.04
C VAL A 474 14.14 -27.54 -6.45
N TYR A 475 13.10 -27.20 -5.69
CA TYR A 475 11.72 -27.51 -6.03
C TYR A 475 11.34 -26.93 -7.41
N THR A 476 11.73 -25.69 -7.68
CA THR A 476 11.50 -25.03 -8.98
C THR A 476 12.20 -25.76 -10.12
N GLY A 477 13.45 -26.18 -9.94
CA GLY A 477 14.19 -26.97 -10.93
C GLY A 477 13.52 -28.31 -11.23
N ILE A 478 12.92 -28.97 -10.23
CA ILE A 478 12.28 -30.27 -10.40
C ILE A 478 10.86 -30.15 -10.96
N PHE A 479 9.98 -29.52 -10.18
CA PHE A 479 8.54 -29.57 -10.45
C PHE A 479 8.09 -28.55 -11.48
N TYR A 480 8.78 -27.42 -11.62
CA TYR A 480 8.43 -26.44 -12.64
C TYR A 480 9.27 -26.61 -13.92
N TRP A 481 10.60 -26.62 -13.83
CA TRP A 481 11.42 -26.69 -15.04
C TRP A 481 11.30 -28.04 -15.77
N MET A 482 11.29 -29.18 -15.07
CA MET A 482 11.09 -30.47 -15.73
C MET A 482 9.60 -30.82 -15.93
N LEU A 483 8.76 -30.66 -14.91
CA LEU A 483 7.37 -31.14 -14.93
C LEU A 483 6.31 -30.07 -15.27
N ARG A 484 6.71 -28.80 -15.44
CA ARG A 484 5.82 -27.68 -15.82
C ARG A 484 4.64 -27.46 -14.87
N GLY A 485 4.82 -27.72 -13.56
CA GLY A 485 3.78 -27.49 -12.56
C GLY A 485 2.64 -28.51 -12.59
N LYS A 486 2.86 -29.67 -13.23
CA LYS A 486 1.85 -30.73 -13.41
C LYS A 486 1.80 -31.72 -12.25
N GLU A 487 2.45 -31.44 -11.12
CA GLU A 487 2.31 -32.27 -9.94
C GLU A 487 0.84 -32.41 -9.50
N PRO A 488 0.40 -33.59 -9.03
CA PRO A 488 -0.99 -33.86 -8.65
C PRO A 488 -1.33 -33.35 -7.23
N TRP A 489 -0.68 -32.29 -6.77
CA TRP A 489 -0.94 -31.68 -5.45
C TRP A 489 -0.80 -30.16 -5.48
N THR A 490 -1.29 -29.51 -4.43
CA THR A 490 -1.12 -28.08 -4.20
C THR A 490 -0.63 -27.88 -2.76
N LEU A 491 0.53 -27.25 -2.60
CA LEU A 491 1.13 -26.89 -1.32
C LEU A 491 0.37 -25.72 -0.69
N LYS A 492 0.41 -25.63 0.63
CA LYS A 492 -0.26 -24.59 1.43
C LYS A 492 0.71 -23.54 1.96
N HIS A 493 0.21 -22.34 2.22
CA HIS A 493 0.92 -21.29 2.95
C HIS A 493 0.89 -21.52 4.48
N LYS A 494 1.71 -20.77 5.23
CA LYS A 494 1.79 -20.86 6.70
C LYS A 494 0.73 -20.05 7.47
N GLY A 495 -0.36 -19.67 6.80
CA GLY A 495 -1.37 -18.76 7.34
C GLY A 495 -1.10 -17.29 6.99
N ILE A 496 -1.58 -16.36 7.83
CA ILE A 496 -1.43 -14.92 7.60
C ILE A 496 -0.04 -14.41 8.01
N ASP A 497 0.46 -13.44 7.26
CA ASP A 497 1.79 -12.83 7.44
C ASP A 497 1.96 -12.12 8.79
N ALA A 498 0.88 -11.49 9.28
CA ALA A 498 0.82 -10.85 10.60
C ALA A 498 1.24 -11.78 11.75
N ASN A 499 0.89 -13.07 11.65
CA ASN A 499 1.14 -14.04 12.72
C ASN A 499 2.51 -14.72 12.64
N GLN A 500 3.37 -14.34 11.69
CA GLN A 500 4.66 -15.00 11.50
C GLN A 500 5.79 -14.41 12.36
N LEU A 501 5.56 -13.25 13.01
CA LEU A 501 6.56 -12.65 13.89
C LEU A 501 6.75 -13.48 15.17
N LYS A 502 8.01 -13.69 15.53
CA LYS A 502 8.40 -14.18 16.85
C LYS A 502 8.51 -13.01 17.84
N PRO A 503 8.34 -13.27 19.15
CA PRO A 503 8.64 -12.27 20.17
C PRO A 503 10.08 -11.75 20.06
N ALA A 504 10.28 -10.47 20.32
CA ALA A 504 11.57 -9.79 20.20
C ALA A 504 12.65 -10.39 21.10
N LYS A 505 12.27 -10.88 22.29
CA LYS A 505 13.17 -11.58 23.22
C LYS A 505 13.75 -12.89 22.67
N ASP A 506 13.09 -13.50 21.68
CA ASP A 506 13.49 -14.78 21.07
C ASP A 506 14.27 -14.56 19.76
N CYS A 507 14.57 -13.30 19.41
CA CYS A 507 15.21 -12.91 18.17
C CYS A 507 16.46 -12.05 18.44
N LYS A 508 17.44 -12.14 17.54
CA LYS A 508 18.62 -11.28 17.58
C LYS A 508 18.35 -9.98 16.81
N PRO A 509 18.60 -8.79 17.40
CA PRO A 509 18.60 -7.54 16.67
C PRO A 509 19.57 -7.58 15.47
N ILE A 510 19.16 -6.95 14.37
CA ILE A 510 19.99 -6.86 13.16
C ILE A 510 20.73 -5.52 13.19
N GLU A 511 22.05 -5.57 13.17
CA GLU A 511 22.90 -4.37 13.08
C GLU A 511 22.97 -3.90 11.63
N TYR A 512 22.24 -2.83 11.33
CA TYR A 512 22.27 -2.21 10.00
C TYR A 512 23.35 -1.13 9.92
N PRO A 513 24.18 -1.12 8.86
CA PRO A 513 25.11 -0.02 8.60
C PRO A 513 24.39 1.33 8.56
N LYS A 514 25.11 2.39 8.94
CA LYS A 514 24.64 3.77 8.72
C LYS A 514 24.68 4.07 7.22
N PRO A 515 23.70 4.81 6.68
CA PRO A 515 23.74 5.23 5.29
C PRO A 515 24.95 6.14 5.03
N ASP A 516 25.57 5.99 3.86
CA ASP A 516 26.74 6.76 3.41
C ASP A 516 26.38 8.04 2.64
N GLY A 517 25.10 8.25 2.33
CA GLY A 517 24.60 9.40 1.57
C GLY A 517 24.97 9.36 0.09
N LYS A 518 25.50 8.24 -0.41
CA LYS A 518 25.94 8.07 -1.80
C LYS A 518 25.28 6.89 -2.48
N ILE A 519 25.43 5.70 -1.90
CA ILE A 519 24.80 4.46 -2.37
C ILE A 519 23.56 4.15 -1.53
N SER A 520 23.63 4.46 -0.24
CA SER A 520 22.62 4.20 0.77
C SER A 520 22.19 5.49 1.48
N PHE A 521 20.91 5.59 1.81
CA PHE A 521 20.30 6.81 2.32
C PHE A 521 19.40 6.53 3.52
N ASP A 522 19.12 7.57 4.29
CA ASP A 522 18.16 7.51 5.38
C ASP A 522 16.71 7.51 4.86
N LEU A 523 15.78 7.20 5.75
CA LEU A 523 14.37 7.05 5.41
C LEU A 523 13.71 8.39 5.03
N LEU A 524 14.05 9.49 5.70
CA LEU A 524 13.42 10.79 5.47
C LEU A 524 13.81 11.38 4.12
N SER A 525 15.10 11.33 3.76
CA SER A 525 15.54 11.72 2.42
C SER A 525 14.93 10.84 1.32
N SER A 526 14.63 9.58 1.63
CA SER A 526 13.92 8.67 0.71
C SER A 526 12.45 9.07 0.57
N VAL A 527 11.75 9.35 1.67
CA VAL A 527 10.36 9.83 1.64
C VAL A 527 10.23 11.13 0.83
N ALA A 528 11.18 12.06 0.96
CA ALA A 528 11.19 13.27 0.14
C ALA A 528 11.21 12.96 -1.38
N LEU A 529 11.97 11.96 -1.81
CA LEU A 529 12.03 11.53 -3.23
C LEU A 529 10.81 10.73 -3.69
N SER A 530 9.87 10.41 -2.81
CA SER A 530 8.54 9.90 -3.21
C SER A 530 7.57 11.02 -3.58
N GLY A 531 7.89 12.26 -3.21
CA GLY A 531 7.00 13.41 -3.33
C GLY A 531 5.71 13.27 -2.53
N THR A 532 5.64 12.33 -1.59
CA THR A 532 4.40 12.06 -0.83
C THR A 532 4.05 13.24 0.07
N ASN A 533 2.77 13.63 0.06
CA ASN A 533 2.26 14.65 0.95
C ASN A 533 0.75 14.48 1.18
N HIS A 534 0.25 15.01 2.29
CA HIS A 534 -1.18 15.07 2.63
C HIS A 534 -1.47 16.42 3.32
N GLU A 535 -2.74 16.81 3.37
CA GLU A 535 -3.17 17.87 4.30
C GLU A 535 -2.82 17.46 5.74
N GLY A 536 -2.09 18.31 6.45
CA GLY A 536 -1.52 17.99 7.77
C GLY A 536 -2.56 18.01 8.89
N ASP A 537 -3.63 18.79 8.70
CA ASP A 537 -4.75 18.89 9.62
C ASP A 537 -5.94 18.03 9.16
N GLN A 538 -5.71 16.73 9.01
CA GLN A 538 -6.78 15.74 8.77
C GLN A 538 -6.62 14.54 9.73
N PRO A 539 -7.69 13.80 10.05
CA PRO A 539 -7.59 12.61 10.87
C PRO A 539 -6.62 11.59 10.25
N PRO A 540 -5.76 10.93 11.03
CA PRO A 540 -4.90 9.88 10.51
C PRO A 540 -5.70 8.76 9.83
N HIS A 541 -5.43 8.52 8.55
CA HIS A 541 -6.00 7.41 7.77
C HIS A 541 -5.40 6.04 8.14
N LEU A 542 -4.43 6.01 9.06
CA LEU A 542 -3.85 4.84 9.69
C LEU A 542 -4.57 4.59 11.00
N THR A 543 -5.82 4.14 10.92
CA THR A 543 -6.69 4.01 12.09
C THR A 543 -6.28 2.84 12.96
N LEU A 544 -6.41 2.98 14.29
CA LEU A 544 -6.24 1.89 15.24
C LEU A 544 -7.61 1.48 15.77
N LYS A 545 -7.87 0.18 15.92
CA LYS A 545 -9.06 -0.31 16.62
C LYS A 545 -8.99 0.00 18.12
N ASP A 546 -7.78 -0.05 18.67
CA ASP A 546 -7.45 0.27 20.05
C ASP A 546 -6.09 1.00 20.12
N ASP A 547 -6.10 2.24 20.61
CA ASP A 547 -4.90 3.10 20.71
C ASP A 547 -3.86 2.59 21.72
N SER A 548 -4.23 1.68 22.64
CA SER A 548 -3.34 1.16 23.67
C SER A 548 -2.47 -0.01 23.20
N ILE A 549 -2.94 -0.79 22.22
CA ILE A 549 -2.31 -2.02 21.74
C ILE A 549 -0.89 -1.82 21.18
N PRO A 550 -0.58 -0.74 20.45
CA PRO A 550 0.80 -0.52 19.98
C PRO A 550 1.80 -0.54 21.14
N VAL A 551 1.56 0.22 22.20
CA VAL A 551 2.46 0.25 23.37
C VAL A 551 2.34 -1.04 24.18
N ALA A 552 1.12 -1.44 24.52
CA ALA A 552 0.86 -2.54 25.47
C ALA A 552 1.26 -3.92 24.92
N ARG A 553 1.27 -4.10 23.60
CA ARG A 553 1.55 -5.38 22.94
C ARG A 553 2.65 -5.28 21.89
N ASN A 554 2.54 -4.39 20.91
CA ASN A 554 3.49 -4.38 19.78
C ASN A 554 4.89 -4.00 20.27
N LEU A 555 5.03 -2.91 21.02
CA LEU A 555 6.28 -2.52 21.67
C LEU A 555 6.71 -3.55 22.72
N ALA A 556 5.80 -3.94 23.62
CA ALA A 556 6.14 -4.83 24.73
C ALA A 556 6.63 -6.23 24.32
N ILE A 557 6.05 -6.83 23.27
CA ILE A 557 6.33 -8.21 22.86
C ILE A 557 7.25 -8.27 21.64
N TYR A 558 7.04 -7.37 20.67
CA TYR A 558 7.71 -7.40 19.36
C TYR A 558 8.65 -6.20 19.15
N ASP A 559 8.88 -5.37 20.17
CA ASP A 559 9.73 -4.18 20.09
C ASP A 559 9.31 -3.19 18.98
N GLY A 560 7.99 -3.04 18.77
CA GLY A 560 7.41 -2.02 17.90
C GLY A 560 7.79 -2.17 16.43
N PRO A 561 7.47 -3.31 15.78
CA PRO A 561 7.88 -3.61 14.40
C PRO A 561 7.39 -2.58 13.38
N GLU A 562 6.33 -1.83 13.68
CA GLU A 562 5.81 -0.74 12.85
C GLU A 562 6.80 0.40 12.58
N GLN A 563 7.79 0.59 13.46
CA GLN A 563 8.91 1.53 13.23
C GLN A 563 9.89 1.04 12.14
N ARG A 564 9.83 -0.25 11.78
CA ARG A 564 10.83 -0.91 10.91
C ARG A 564 10.25 -1.42 9.60
N PHE A 565 9.04 -1.98 9.63
CA PHE A 565 8.36 -2.46 8.42
C PHE A 565 7.78 -1.32 7.60
N CYS A 566 7.53 -0.15 8.22
CA CYS A 566 6.99 0.99 7.52
C CYS A 566 8.09 1.58 6.62
N PRO A 567 7.88 1.65 5.30
CA PRO A 567 8.87 2.20 4.37
C PRO A 567 8.88 3.74 4.37
N ALA A 568 8.22 4.40 5.33
CA ALA A 568 8.07 5.86 5.31
C ALA A 568 8.14 6.53 6.69
N GLY A 569 8.48 5.80 7.76
CA GLY A 569 8.64 6.39 9.09
C GLY A 569 7.35 7.02 9.64
N VAL A 570 6.20 6.42 9.31
CA VAL A 570 4.89 6.91 9.78
C VAL A 570 4.71 6.66 11.28
N TYR A 571 5.24 5.56 11.79
CA TYR A 571 5.07 5.15 13.18
C TYR A 571 6.35 5.36 13.96
N GLU A 572 6.26 6.11 15.05
CA GLU A 572 7.39 6.38 15.96
C GLU A 572 6.92 6.27 17.41
N TYR A 573 7.72 5.62 18.26
CA TYR A 573 7.45 5.59 19.69
C TYR A 573 8.27 6.69 20.37
N VAL A 574 7.57 7.68 20.91
CA VAL A 574 8.17 8.86 21.55
C VAL A 574 7.95 8.81 23.06
N PRO A 575 8.89 9.33 23.88
CA PRO A 575 8.71 9.39 25.33
C PRO A 575 7.43 10.15 25.70
N MET A 576 6.72 9.67 26.72
CA MET A 576 5.59 10.41 27.29
C MET A 576 6.08 11.68 28.02
N GLU A 577 5.28 12.74 28.00
CA GLU A 577 5.59 13.99 28.71
C GLU A 577 5.69 13.80 30.24
N THR A 578 5.00 12.80 30.77
CA THR A 578 5.08 12.39 32.18
C THR A 578 6.41 11.76 32.56
N GLY A 579 7.24 11.34 31.59
CA GLY A 579 8.52 10.65 31.79
C GLY A 579 8.42 9.13 31.94
N ASP A 580 7.24 8.59 32.22
CA ASP A 580 7.02 7.16 32.44
C ASP A 580 6.47 6.47 31.19
N GLY A 581 7.37 5.98 30.34
CA GLY A 581 7.05 5.13 29.19
C GLY A 581 7.02 5.83 27.84
N MET A 582 6.51 5.12 26.83
CA MET A 582 6.45 5.57 25.44
C MET A 582 4.99 5.70 24.99
N ARG A 583 4.73 6.63 24.08
CA ARG A 583 3.48 6.72 23.31
C ARG A 583 3.77 6.53 21.82
N LEU A 584 2.82 5.95 21.09
CA LEU A 584 2.90 5.93 19.64
C LEU A 584 2.54 7.32 19.08
N GLN A 585 3.30 7.77 18.09
CA GLN A 585 2.99 8.90 17.23
C GLN A 585 2.80 8.42 15.78
N ILE A 586 1.72 8.86 15.16
CA ILE A 586 1.41 8.57 13.75
C ILE A 586 1.63 9.84 12.92
N ASN A 587 2.70 9.85 12.14
CA ASN A 587 3.06 10.88 11.17
C ASN A 587 2.38 10.58 9.82
N ALA A 588 1.04 10.63 9.78
CA ALA A 588 0.23 10.16 8.66
C ALA A 588 0.58 10.82 7.30
N GLN A 589 1.07 12.07 7.34
CA GLN A 589 1.48 12.83 6.16
C GLN A 589 2.58 12.14 5.33
N ASN A 590 3.43 11.31 5.97
CA ASN A 590 4.51 10.60 5.29
C ASN A 590 4.05 9.34 4.54
N CYS A 591 2.79 8.92 4.68
CA CYS A 591 2.34 7.62 4.20
C CYS A 591 2.47 7.50 2.68
N VAL A 592 3.15 6.45 2.19
CA VAL A 592 3.25 6.15 0.74
C VAL A 592 2.18 5.17 0.24
N HIS A 593 1.17 4.92 1.07
CA HIS A 593 0.01 4.06 0.79
C HIS A 593 0.37 2.61 0.46
N CYS A 594 1.56 2.14 0.85
CA CYS A 594 2.06 0.80 0.50
C CYS A 594 1.21 -0.38 1.02
N LYS A 595 0.34 -0.13 2.01
CA LYS A 595 -0.53 -1.11 2.71
C LYS A 595 0.17 -2.08 3.67
N THR A 596 1.50 -2.05 3.79
CA THR A 596 2.27 -2.98 4.64
C THR A 596 1.83 -3.01 6.10
N CYS A 597 1.50 -1.86 6.69
CA CYS A 597 1.13 -1.78 8.11
C CYS A 597 -0.17 -2.52 8.44
N ASP A 598 -1.17 -2.45 7.56
CA ASP A 598 -2.42 -3.21 7.69
C ASP A 598 -2.16 -4.72 7.57
N ILE A 599 -1.25 -5.11 6.67
CA ILE A 599 -0.89 -6.52 6.42
C ILE A 599 -0.06 -7.12 7.56
N LYS A 600 0.95 -6.40 8.06
CA LYS A 600 2.04 -6.97 8.87
C LYS A 600 1.91 -6.70 10.38
N ASP A 601 0.99 -5.84 10.82
CA ASP A 601 0.76 -5.64 12.25
C ASP A 601 0.37 -6.96 12.94
N PRO A 602 1.20 -7.48 13.88
CA PRO A 602 0.96 -8.75 14.55
C PRO A 602 -0.28 -8.75 15.45
N SER A 603 -0.85 -7.58 15.71
CA SER A 603 -2.10 -7.43 16.47
C SER A 603 -3.32 -7.25 15.56
N GLN A 604 -3.14 -7.06 14.24
CA GLN A 604 -4.21 -6.74 13.29
C GLN A 604 -5.11 -5.59 13.81
N ASN A 605 -4.47 -4.61 14.46
CA ASN A 605 -5.07 -3.44 15.08
C ASN A 605 -5.15 -2.26 14.10
N ILE A 606 -4.17 -2.14 13.22
CA ILE A 606 -4.16 -1.13 12.16
C ILE A 606 -5.22 -1.45 11.11
N ASN A 607 -5.96 -0.42 10.68
CA ASN A 607 -6.80 -0.46 9.50
C ASN A 607 -6.49 0.76 8.63
N TRP A 608 -5.89 0.53 7.47
CA TRP A 608 -5.62 1.57 6.48
C TRP A 608 -6.92 1.93 5.76
N VAL A 609 -7.30 3.20 5.81
CA VAL A 609 -8.37 3.77 5.00
C VAL A 609 -7.79 4.84 4.08
N VAL A 610 -8.60 5.36 3.16
CA VAL A 610 -8.16 6.46 2.31
C VAL A 610 -8.07 7.75 3.14
N PRO A 611 -7.01 8.56 2.97
CA PRO A 611 -7.04 9.97 3.36
C PRO A 611 -7.97 10.76 2.43
N GLU A 612 -8.01 12.08 2.62
CA GLU A 612 -8.53 12.98 1.58
C GLU A 612 -7.87 12.67 0.22
N GLY A 613 -8.69 12.71 -0.83
CA GLY A 613 -8.27 12.43 -2.20
C GLY A 613 -7.17 13.38 -2.69
N GLY A 614 -6.29 12.88 -3.56
CA GLY A 614 -5.10 13.61 -4.01
C GLY A 614 -3.90 13.51 -3.07
N GLY A 615 -4.10 13.17 -1.78
CA GLY A 615 -3.00 12.89 -0.85
C GLY A 615 -2.29 11.56 -1.16
N GLY A 616 -0.98 11.50 -0.88
CA GLY A 616 -0.14 10.33 -1.10
C GLY A 616 1.07 10.61 -1.99
N PRO A 617 1.73 9.55 -2.51
CA PRO A 617 2.89 9.68 -3.37
C PRO A 617 2.67 10.54 -4.62
N ALA A 618 3.72 11.21 -5.07
CA ALA A 618 3.76 11.89 -6.36
C ALA A 618 4.74 11.20 -7.31
N TYR A 619 4.56 9.88 -7.49
CA TYR A 619 5.47 9.09 -8.32
C TYR A 619 5.41 9.54 -9.79
N ASN A 620 6.58 9.61 -10.43
CA ASN A 620 6.67 9.85 -11.87
C ASN A 620 7.34 8.66 -12.56
N GLY A 621 6.56 7.88 -13.31
CA GLY A 621 7.05 6.70 -14.03
C GLY A 621 7.74 5.67 -13.11
N MET A 622 7.19 5.47 -11.91
CA MET A 622 7.66 4.45 -10.96
C MET A 622 6.98 3.10 -11.16
#